data_AF-A0A8T5AGY8-F1
#
_entry.id   AF-A0A8T5AGY8-F1
#
_cell.length_a   1.000
_cell.length_b   1.000
_cell.length_c   1.000
_cell.angle_alpha   90.00
_cell.angle_beta   90.00
_cell.angle_gamma   90.00
#
_symmetry.space_group_name_H-M   'P 1'
#
loop_
_entity.id
_entity.type
_entity.pdbx_description
1 polymer ?
#
loop_
_entity_poly.entity_id
_entity_poly.type
_entity_poly.pdbx_seq_one_letter_code
_entity_poly.pdbx_strand_id
1 'polypeptide(L)'
;MHKDQAVGAALLAVSAIIIVVYIWLVFFPPLYGLDLFLLKITGAVAVVGIFAIIGWIGYTLATTPPPKPIEEIEKEIESELKKAEAQEQEQKQS
;
A
#
# COMPACT_ATOMS: atom_id res chain seq x y z
N MET A 1 -19.67 -12.78 -19.12
CA MET A 1 -18.52 -13.45 -18.47
C MET A 1 -17.26 -13.55 -19.36
N HIS A 2 -17.26 -13.09 -20.62
CA HIS A 2 -16.09 -13.16 -21.52
C HIS A 2 -15.23 -11.87 -21.57
N LYS A 3 -15.78 -10.72 -21.17
CA LYS A 3 -15.09 -9.41 -21.22
C LYS A 3 -13.92 -9.35 -20.25
N ASP A 4 -14.13 -9.79 -19.01
CA ASP A 4 -13.09 -9.70 -17.97
C ASP A 4 -11.96 -10.72 -18.23
N GLN A 5 -12.29 -11.88 -18.79
CA GLN A 5 -11.31 -12.89 -19.22
C GLN A 5 -10.47 -12.40 -20.41
N ALA A 6 -11.09 -11.72 -21.39
CA ALA A 6 -10.37 -11.14 -22.52
C ALA A 6 -9.42 -10.02 -22.08
N VAL A 7 -9.85 -9.16 -21.14
CA VAL A 7 -9.00 -8.11 -20.57
C VAL A 7 -7.83 -8.74 -19.79
N GLY A 8 -8.10 -9.76 -18.97
CA GLY A 8 -7.06 -10.48 -18.24
C GLY A 8 -6.04 -11.14 -19.18
N ALA A 9 -6.50 -11.80 -20.23
CA ALA A 9 -5.64 -12.44 -21.23
C ALA A 9 -4.81 -11.42 -22.02
N ALA A 10 -5.41 -10.29 -22.41
CA ALA A 10 -4.70 -9.21 -23.08
C ALA A 10 -3.61 -8.60 -22.17
N LEU A 11 -3.92 -8.39 -20.89
CA LEU A 11 -2.97 -7.85 -19.92
C LEU A 11 -1.81 -8.82 -19.66
N LEU A 12 -2.09 -10.13 -19.62
CA LEU A 12 -1.06 -11.17 -19.50
C LEU A 12 -0.18 -11.23 -20.75
N ALA A 13 -0.75 -11.17 -21.94
CA ALA A 13 0.02 -11.19 -23.19
C ALA A 13 0.91 -9.95 -23.30
N VAL A 14 0.38 -8.77 -22.99
CA VAL A 14 1.13 -7.51 -23.00
C VAL A 14 2.26 -7.53 -21.97
N SER A 15 2.00 -8.01 -20.75
CA SER A 15 3.04 -8.08 -19.71
C SER A 15 4.15 -9.07 -20.09
N ALA A 16 3.80 -10.23 -20.66
CA ALA A 16 4.77 -11.19 -21.15
C ALA A 16 5.66 -10.60 -22.25
N ILE A 17 5.07 -9.86 -23.21
CA ILE A 17 5.82 -9.17 -24.27
C ILE A 17 6.78 -8.14 -23.67
N ILE A 18 6.32 -7.32 -22.71
CA ILE A 18 7.16 -6.32 -22.05
C ILE A 18 8.35 -6.98 -21.34
N ILE A 19 8.12 -8.10 -20.64
CA ILE A 19 9.19 -8.84 -19.95
C ILE A 19 10.23 -9.34 -20.96
N VAL A 20 9.80 -9.95 -22.06
CA VAL A 20 10.71 -10.47 -23.09
C VAL A 20 11.52 -9.33 -23.71
N VAL A 21 10.88 -8.21 -24.05
CA VAL A 21 11.55 -7.03 -24.63
C VAL A 21 12.54 -6.43 -23.63
N TYR A 22 12.18 -6.32 -22.35
CA TYR A 22 13.09 -5.81 -21.31
C TYR A 22 14.33 -6.68 -21.17
N ILE A 23 14.15 -8.00 -21.04
CA ILE A 23 15.28 -8.96 -20.96
C ILE A 23 16.14 -8.84 -22.21
N TRP A 24 15.53 -8.83 -23.40
CA TRP A 24 16.26 -8.67 -24.65
C TRP A 24 17.11 -7.40 -24.66
N LEU A 25 16.55 -6.25 -24.26
CA LEU A 25 17.27 -4.97 -24.29
C LEU A 25 18.45 -4.93 -23.32
N VAL A 26 18.35 -5.63 -22.18
CA VAL A 26 19.43 -5.72 -21.19
C VAL A 26 20.57 -6.62 -21.68
N PHE A 27 20.27 -7.75 -22.34
CA PHE A 27 21.29 -8.70 -22.79
C PHE A 27 21.83 -8.41 -24.20
N PHE A 28 21.03 -7.77 -25.05
CA PHE A 28 21.38 -7.40 -26.43
C PHE A 28 21.07 -5.92 -26.68
N PRO A 29 21.79 -5.00 -26.01
CA PRO A 29 21.54 -3.57 -26.17
C PRO A 29 21.91 -3.10 -27.59
N PRO A 30 21.01 -2.41 -28.31
CA PRO A 30 21.31 -1.87 -29.64
C PRO A 30 22.26 -0.66 -29.60
N LEU A 31 22.41 -0.03 -28.43
CA LEU A 31 23.27 1.13 -28.19
C LEU A 31 24.18 0.86 -27.00
N TYR A 32 25.46 1.24 -27.11
CA TYR A 32 26.43 1.09 -26.04
C TYR A 32 25.97 1.81 -24.76
N GLY A 33 25.88 1.07 -23.64
CA GLY A 33 25.54 1.60 -22.32
C GLY A 33 24.04 1.71 -22.01
N LEU A 34 23.16 1.34 -22.95
CA LEU A 34 21.71 1.32 -22.73
C LEU A 34 21.29 0.29 -21.68
N ASP A 35 21.94 -0.86 -21.68
CA ASP A 35 21.81 -1.95 -20.71
C ASP A 35 22.08 -1.46 -19.28
N LEU A 36 23.24 -0.82 -19.07
CA LEU A 36 23.63 -0.28 -17.77
C LEU A 36 22.69 0.86 -17.36
N PHE A 37 22.27 1.71 -18.29
CA PHE A 37 21.32 2.79 -17.99
C PHE A 37 19.98 2.22 -17.51
N LEU A 38 19.42 1.22 -18.21
CA LEU A 38 18.17 0.56 -17.81
C LEU A 38 18.29 -0.14 -16.45
N LEU A 39 19.38 -0.87 -16.24
CA LEU A 39 19.64 -1.54 -14.96
C LEU A 39 19.78 -0.54 -13.81
N LYS A 40 20.44 0.61 -14.03
CA LYS A 40 20.55 1.67 -13.04
C LYS A 40 19.19 2.26 -12.68
N ILE A 41 18.34 2.53 -13.68
CA ILE A 41 16.99 3.08 -13.44
C ILE A 41 16.13 2.07 -12.68
N THR A 42 16.09 0.82 -13.15
CA THR A 42 15.28 -0.23 -12.50
C THR A 42 15.76 -0.54 -11.08
N GLY A 43 17.08 -0.63 -10.87
CA GLY A 43 17.67 -0.75 -9.54
C GLY A 43 17.35 0.45 -8.64
N ALA A 44 17.45 1.68 -9.16
CA ALA A 44 17.10 2.89 -8.40
C ALA A 44 15.62 2.90 -7.99
N VAL A 45 14.70 2.53 -8.88
CA VAL A 45 13.27 2.44 -8.57
C VAL A 45 13.01 1.38 -7.49
N ALA A 46 13.66 0.21 -7.56
CA ALA A 46 13.55 -0.82 -6.53
C ALA A 46 14.03 -0.32 -5.16
N VAL A 47 15.20 0.35 -5.12
CA VAL A 47 15.75 0.94 -3.89
C VAL A 47 14.80 2.01 -3.34
N VAL A 48 14.35 2.95 -4.17
CA VAL A 48 13.39 4.00 -3.76
C VAL A 48 12.11 3.38 -3.22
N GLY A 49 11.59 2.31 -3.83
CA GLY A 49 10.41 1.60 -3.33
C GLY A 49 10.61 1.05 -1.92
N ILE A 50 11.74 0.40 -1.65
CA ILE A 50 12.07 -0.12 -0.31
C ILE A 50 12.20 1.01 0.70
N PHE A 51 12.96 2.06 0.38
CA PHE A 51 13.15 3.21 1.27
C PHE A 51 11.87 4.01 1.48
N ALA A 52 10.96 4.07 0.51
CA ALA A 52 9.66 4.70 0.68
C ALA A 52 8.81 3.94 1.71
N ILE A 53 8.83 2.60 1.70
CA ILE A 53 8.14 1.79 2.70
C ILE A 53 8.74 2.01 4.09
N ILE A 54 10.07 1.92 4.22
CA ILE A 54 10.76 2.14 5.50
C ILE A 54 10.51 3.57 6.01
N GLY A 55 10.58 4.56 5.13
CA GLY A 55 10.33 5.96 5.45
C GLY A 55 8.89 6.20 5.89
N TRP A 56 7.92 5.57 5.24
CA TRP A 56 6.51 5.63 5.64
C TRP A 56 6.30 5.01 7.03
N ILE A 57 6.87 3.83 7.29
CA ILE A 57 6.80 3.19 8.61
C ILE A 57 7.44 4.11 9.66
N GLY A 58 8.64 4.61 9.40
CA GLY A 58 9.32 5.56 10.30
C GLY A 58 8.51 6.83 10.55
N TYR A 59 7.85 7.36 9.52
CA TYR A 59 6.96 8.50 9.63
C TYR A 59 5.75 8.19 10.53
N THR A 60 5.10 7.04 10.34
CA THR A 60 3.98 6.66 11.21
C THR A 60 4.42 6.49 12.66
N LEU A 61 5.53 5.80 12.93
CA LEU A 61 6.04 5.64 14.30
C LEU A 61 6.44 6.97 14.96
N ALA A 62 7.03 7.89 14.19
CA ALA A 62 7.41 9.21 14.70
C ALA A 62 6.20 10.12 14.98
N THR A 63 5.09 9.90 14.27
CA THR A 63 3.88 10.75 14.37
C THR A 63 2.76 10.11 15.16
N THR A 64 2.85 8.81 15.48
CA THR A 64 1.94 8.16 16.42
C THR A 64 2.39 8.48 17.85
N PRO A 65 1.62 9.28 18.62
CA PRO A 65 1.86 9.40 20.04
C PRO A 65 1.74 8.00 20.68
N PRO A 66 2.53 7.70 21.72
CA PRO A 66 2.45 6.42 22.40
C PRO A 66 0.98 6.14 22.76
N PRO A 67 0.48 4.93 22.49
CA PRO A 67 -0.90 4.58 22.74
C PRO A 67 -1.25 4.99 24.17
N LYS A 68 -2.34 5.76 24.34
CA LYS A 68 -2.79 6.19 25.67
C LYS A 68 -2.89 4.95 26.59
N PRO A 69 -2.57 5.07 27.88
CA PRO A 69 -2.73 3.96 28.82
C PRO A 69 -4.12 3.34 28.67
N ILE A 70 -4.19 2.01 28.61
CA ILE A 70 -5.44 1.27 28.34
C ILE A 70 -6.55 1.67 29.31
N GLU A 71 -6.21 2.03 30.56
CA GLU A 71 -7.17 2.50 31.58
C GLU A 71 -7.93 3.78 31.21
N GLU A 72 -7.32 4.73 30.48
CA GLU A 72 -8.01 5.95 30.05
C GLU A 72 -8.97 5.67 28.89
N ILE A 73 -8.58 4.78 27.99
CA ILE A 73 -9.40 4.35 26.85
C ILE A 73 -10.61 3.55 27.35
N GLU A 74 -10.41 2.65 28.31
CA GLU A 74 -11.48 1.85 28.90
C GLU A 74 -12.50 2.72 29.65
N LYS A 75 -12.04 3.73 30.40
CA LYS A 75 -12.92 4.71 31.06
C LYS A 75 -13.66 5.61 30.09
N GLU A 76 -13.03 6.10 29.02
CA GLU A 76 -13.71 6.89 27.98
C GLU A 76 -14.81 6.05 27.31
N ILE A 77 -14.52 4.81 26.92
CA ILE A 77 -15.48 3.89 26.29
C ILE A 77 -16.64 3.54 27.24
N GLU A 78 -16.36 3.23 28.51
CA GLU A 78 -17.40 2.92 29.49
C GLU A 78 -18.31 4.14 29.76
N SER A 79 -17.73 5.34 29.75
CA SER A 79 -18.49 6.58 29.94
C SER A 79 -19.39 6.91 28.75
N GLU A 80 -18.94 6.65 27.52
CA GLU A 80 -19.72 6.86 26.30
C GLU A 80 -20.80 5.77 26.16
N LEU A 81 -20.53 4.51 26.52
CA LEU A 81 -21.54 3.46 26.60
C LEU A 81 -22.65 3.80 27.60
N LYS A 82 -22.30 4.25 28.80
CA LYS A 82 -23.29 4.65 29.83
C LYS A 82 -24.16 5.82 29.37
N LYS A 83 -23.61 6.79 28.67
CA LYS A 83 -24.39 7.89 28.08
C LYS A 83 -25.32 7.40 26.97
N ALA A 84 -24.85 6.52 26.10
CA ALA A 84 -25.66 5.95 25.02
C ALA A 84 -26.83 5.13 25.59
N GLU A 85 -26.59 4.30 26.61
CA GLU A 85 -27.63 3.54 27.31
C GLU A 85 -28.65 4.44 28.02
N ALA A 86 -28.19 5.52 28.67
CA ALA A 86 -29.07 6.49 29.32
C ALA A 86 -29.96 7.21 28.30
N GLN A 87 -29.41 7.63 27.16
CA GLN A 87 -30.17 8.25 26.07
C GLN A 87 -31.18 7.28 25.45
N GLU A 88 -30.81 6.01 25.26
CA GLU A 88 -31.70 5.00 24.72
C GLU A 88 -32.85 4.66 25.70
N GLN A 89 -32.61 4.73 27.01
CA GLN A 89 -33.65 4.58 28.04
C GLN A 89 -34.61 5.77 28.11
N GLU A 90 -34.10 7.02 28.04
CA GLU A 90 -34.94 8.23 27.96
C GLU A 90 -35.81 8.25 26.70
N GLN A 91 -35.27 7.78 25.58
CA GLN A 91 -35.98 7.74 24.30
C GLN A 91 -37.03 6.61 24.24
N LYS A 92 -36.88 5.55 25.04
CA LYS A 92 -37.87 4.47 25.21
C LYS A 92 -38.95 4.79 26.27
N GLN A 93 -38.71 5.77 27.13
CA GLN A 93 -39.66 6.24 28.14
C GLN A 93 -40.47 7.48 27.72
N SER A 94 -40.11 8.11 26.58
CA SER A 94 -40.87 9.19 25.92
C SER A 94 -41.84 8.65 24.88
#